data_AF-K2GA04-F1
#
_entry.id   AF-K2GA04-F1
#
_cell.length_a   1.000
_cell.length_b   1.000
_cell.length_c   1.000
_cell.angle_alpha   90.00
_cell.angle_beta   90.00
_cell.angle_gamma   90.00
#
_symmetry.space_group_name_H-M   'P 1'
#
loop_
_entity.id
_entity.type
_entity.pdbx_description
1 polymer ?
#
loop_
_entity_poly.entity_id
_entity_poly.type
_entity_poly.pdbx_seq_one_letter_code
_entity_poly.pdbx_strand_id
1 'polypeptide(L)'
;MNVLIWNEYRHEKENPAVSDIYPEGIHGALADFLKKDGHTVTTATLDEEEHGLKKEVLDQTDVLVWWGHKAHEEVTEEAAERVKQRVLDGMGLVVLHSAHFSKVFRKLMGTGCDLKWREADDRERIWNVDPTHPIAEGIGQYFEIEKEEMYGEHFDIPAPDELIFLSWFEGGEVFRSGATFKRGNGKIFYFRPGHETYPTYYHEDVQTVIRNGVRWAQNTNGPKHQYGNAAPIERISKK
;
A
#
# COMPACT_ATOMS: atom_id res chain seq x y z
N MET A 1 8.16 -14.96 -3.79
CA MET A 1 6.92 -14.70 -3.05
C MET A 1 5.81 -14.43 -4.04
N ASN A 2 4.58 -14.72 -3.66
CA ASN A 2 3.39 -14.45 -4.46
C ASN A 2 2.89 -13.04 -4.15
N VAL A 3 2.93 -12.16 -5.14
CA VAL A 3 2.47 -10.77 -5.02
C VAL A 3 1.21 -10.61 -5.86
N LEU A 4 0.13 -10.18 -5.21
CA LEU A 4 -1.08 -9.76 -5.92
C LEU A 4 -1.07 -8.23 -6.02
N ILE A 5 -1.21 -7.69 -7.23
CA ILE A 5 -1.38 -6.25 -7.45
C ILE A 5 -2.85 -6.00 -7.78
N TRP A 6 -3.54 -5.30 -6.88
CA TRP A 6 -4.90 -4.87 -7.09
C TRP A 6 -4.93 -3.43 -7.59
N ASN A 7 -5.61 -3.19 -8.71
CA ASN A 7 -5.79 -1.86 -9.29
C ASN A 7 -7.25 -1.61 -9.62
N GLU A 8 -7.77 -0.45 -9.26
CA GLU A 8 -9.14 -0.05 -9.57
C GLU A 8 -9.44 -0.11 -11.09
N TYR A 9 -8.47 0.28 -11.93
CA TYR A 9 -8.50 0.16 -13.38
C TYR A 9 -9.70 0.85 -14.08
N ARG A 10 -10.14 1.98 -13.53
CA ARG A 10 -11.19 2.83 -14.12
C ARG A 10 -10.63 4.02 -14.86
N HIS A 11 -9.56 4.64 -14.36
CA HIS A 11 -8.96 5.82 -14.99
C HIS A 11 -8.34 5.49 -16.34
N GLU A 12 -7.58 4.40 -16.42
CA GLU A 12 -6.89 3.96 -17.64
C GLU A 12 -7.86 3.48 -18.73
N LYS A 13 -9.11 3.14 -18.37
CA LYS A 13 -10.18 2.80 -19.33
C LYS A 13 -10.94 4.01 -19.86
N GLU A 14 -11.02 5.07 -19.06
CA GLU A 14 -11.92 6.21 -19.32
C GLU A 14 -11.18 7.47 -19.78
N ASN A 15 -9.90 7.62 -19.43
CA ASN A 15 -9.09 8.80 -19.74
C ASN A 15 -7.92 8.43 -20.67
N PRO A 16 -7.96 8.86 -21.95
CA PRO A 16 -6.88 8.60 -22.91
C PRO A 16 -5.50 9.09 -22.45
N ALA A 17 -5.43 10.23 -21.76
CA ALA A 17 -4.15 10.75 -21.27
C ALA A 17 -3.50 9.81 -20.23
N VAL A 18 -4.33 9.15 -19.41
CA VAL A 18 -3.87 8.15 -18.45
C VAL A 18 -3.50 6.85 -19.18
N SER A 19 -4.31 6.40 -20.13
CA SER A 19 -4.01 5.19 -20.90
C SER A 19 -2.74 5.31 -21.76
N ASP A 20 -2.42 6.51 -22.24
CA ASP A 20 -1.19 6.77 -22.99
C ASP A 20 0.06 6.58 -22.11
N ILE A 21 -0.06 6.86 -20.81
CA ILE A 21 1.00 6.63 -19.82
C ILE A 21 1.01 5.16 -19.39
N TYR A 22 -0.17 4.61 -19.07
CA TYR A 22 -0.36 3.27 -18.53
C TYR A 22 -1.25 2.42 -19.46
N PRO A 23 -0.73 1.96 -20.61
CA PRO A 23 -1.53 1.27 -21.63
C PRO A 23 -2.07 -0.09 -21.16
N GLU A 24 -1.36 -0.75 -20.25
CA GLU A 24 -1.77 -2.00 -19.61
C GLU A 24 -2.24 -1.76 -18.15
N GLY A 25 -2.62 -0.52 -17.84
CA GLY A 25 -2.96 -0.07 -16.50
C GLY A 25 -1.78 0.09 -15.55
N ILE A 26 -2.02 0.76 -14.42
CA ILE A 26 -1.02 0.98 -13.35
C ILE A 26 -0.50 -0.37 -12.82
N HIS A 27 -1.39 -1.34 -12.65
CA HIS A 27 -1.02 -2.71 -12.28
C HIS A 27 -0.04 -3.37 -13.27
N GLY A 28 -0.13 -3.08 -14.57
CA GLY A 28 0.84 -3.55 -15.57
C GLY A 28 2.23 -2.98 -15.30
N ALA A 29 2.33 -1.66 -15.12
CA ALA A 29 3.60 -0.98 -14.81
C ALA A 29 4.22 -1.50 -13.50
N LEU A 30 3.41 -1.67 -12.45
CA LEU A 30 3.84 -2.25 -11.18
C LEU A 30 4.31 -3.72 -11.35
N ALA A 31 3.58 -4.51 -12.12
CA ALA A 31 3.88 -5.92 -12.33
C ALA A 31 5.20 -6.12 -13.08
N ASP A 32 5.49 -5.28 -14.07
CA ASP A 32 6.69 -5.40 -14.91
C ASP A 32 7.97 -5.37 -14.09
N PHE A 33 8.07 -4.43 -13.16
CA PHE A 33 9.27 -4.29 -12.38
C PHE A 33 9.32 -5.34 -11.26
N LEU A 34 8.21 -5.66 -10.61
CA LEU A 34 8.17 -6.71 -9.57
C LEU A 34 8.45 -8.12 -10.12
N LYS A 35 8.02 -8.44 -11.34
CA LYS A 35 8.37 -9.71 -12.01
C LYS A 35 9.86 -9.83 -12.28
N LYS A 36 10.51 -8.73 -12.69
CA LYS A 36 11.99 -8.68 -12.87
C LYS A 36 12.75 -8.93 -11.56
N ASP A 37 12.10 -8.77 -10.41
CA ASP A 37 12.64 -9.10 -9.08
C ASP A 37 12.57 -10.58 -8.72
N GLY A 38 12.02 -11.43 -9.60
CA GLY A 38 11.81 -12.85 -9.34
C GLY A 38 10.56 -13.16 -8.51
N HIS A 39 9.62 -12.21 -8.38
CA HIS A 39 8.33 -12.46 -7.73
C HIS A 39 7.35 -13.15 -8.69
N THR A 40 6.49 -14.01 -8.13
CA THR A 40 5.32 -14.52 -8.84
C THR A 40 4.23 -13.47 -8.72
N VAL A 41 4.01 -12.69 -9.77
CA VAL A 41 3.07 -11.56 -9.74
C VAL A 41 1.79 -11.89 -10.48
N THR A 42 0.66 -11.74 -9.80
CA THR A 42 -0.68 -11.74 -10.38
C THR A 42 -1.31 -10.35 -10.22
N THR A 43 -2.34 -10.08 -11.03
CA THR A 43 -3.07 -8.82 -10.97
C THR A 43 -4.56 -9.10 -10.79
N ALA A 44 -5.27 -8.16 -10.18
CA ALA A 44 -6.72 -8.17 -10.05
C ALA A 44 -7.26 -6.75 -10.19
N THR A 45 -8.50 -6.63 -10.68
CA THR A 45 -9.15 -5.34 -10.90
C THR A 45 -10.55 -5.28 -10.30
N LEU A 46 -11.07 -4.06 -10.12
CA LEU A 46 -12.38 -3.83 -9.49
C LEU A 46 -13.53 -4.57 -10.19
N ASP A 47 -13.50 -4.63 -11.52
CA ASP A 47 -14.59 -5.17 -12.35
C ASP A 47 -14.54 -6.71 -12.50
N GLU A 48 -13.53 -7.38 -11.96
CA GLU A 48 -13.47 -8.84 -11.92
C GLU A 48 -14.47 -9.41 -10.90
N GLU A 49 -14.80 -10.69 -11.04
CA GLU A 49 -15.66 -11.39 -10.07
C GLU A 49 -15.05 -11.32 -8.66
N GLU A 50 -15.84 -10.85 -7.69
CA GLU A 50 -15.38 -10.54 -6.33
C GLU A 50 -14.16 -9.59 -6.30
N HIS A 51 -14.04 -8.72 -7.31
CA HIS A 51 -12.92 -7.79 -7.52
C HIS A 51 -11.57 -8.50 -7.68
N GLY A 52 -11.58 -9.78 -8.09
CA GLY A 52 -10.40 -10.65 -8.14
C GLY A 52 -9.85 -11.04 -6.76
N LEU A 53 -10.60 -10.76 -5.68
CA LEU A 53 -10.19 -10.96 -4.28
C LEU A 53 -10.85 -12.20 -3.66
N LYS A 54 -11.02 -13.25 -4.46
CA LYS A 54 -11.56 -14.54 -3.99
C LYS A 54 -10.66 -15.13 -2.90
N LYS A 55 -11.26 -15.93 -2.02
CA LYS A 55 -10.55 -16.52 -0.87
C LYS A 55 -9.31 -17.31 -1.32
N GLU A 56 -9.43 -18.09 -2.37
CA GLU A 56 -8.36 -18.95 -2.88
C GLU A 56 -7.16 -18.14 -3.39
N VAL A 57 -7.43 -16.96 -3.97
CA VAL A 57 -6.39 -16.04 -4.42
C VAL A 57 -5.67 -15.45 -3.20
N LEU A 58 -6.41 -14.90 -2.25
CA LEU A 58 -5.84 -14.27 -1.05
C LEU A 58 -5.13 -15.27 -0.11
N ASP A 59 -5.52 -16.54 -0.12
CA ASP A 59 -4.84 -17.60 0.63
C ASP A 59 -3.44 -17.90 0.09
N GLN A 60 -3.20 -17.64 -1.21
CA GLN A 60 -1.91 -17.86 -1.88
C GLN A 60 -1.06 -16.59 -1.92
N THR A 61 -1.65 -15.42 -1.67
CA THR A 61 -0.96 -14.12 -1.68
C THR A 61 -0.10 -13.94 -0.42
N ASP A 62 1.20 -13.69 -0.61
CA ASP A 62 2.12 -13.30 0.47
C ASP A 62 1.98 -11.79 0.77
N VAL A 63 1.94 -10.98 -0.29
CA VAL A 63 1.84 -9.51 -0.22
C VAL A 63 0.82 -9.01 -1.24
N LEU A 64 -0.12 -8.17 -0.78
CA LEU A 64 -1.06 -7.45 -1.61
C LEU A 64 -0.56 -6.01 -1.83
N VAL A 65 -0.47 -5.57 -3.06
CA VAL A 65 -0.26 -4.16 -3.43
C VAL A 65 -1.60 -3.59 -3.85
N TRP A 66 -1.98 -2.41 -3.35
CA TRP A 66 -3.30 -1.82 -3.58
C TRP A 66 -3.18 -0.40 -4.12
N TRP A 67 -3.79 -0.16 -5.29
CA TRP A 67 -4.06 1.17 -5.82
C TRP A 67 -5.54 1.33 -6.18
N GLY A 68 -6.14 2.48 -5.86
CA GLY A 68 -7.50 2.83 -6.26
C GLY A 68 -7.80 4.28 -5.92
N HIS A 69 -8.84 4.87 -6.52
CA HIS A 69 -9.09 6.31 -6.42
C HIS A 69 -10.59 6.65 -6.39
N LYS A 70 -11.30 6.57 -7.53
CA LYS A 70 -12.65 7.15 -7.65
C LYS A 70 -13.80 6.20 -7.34
N ALA A 71 -13.50 4.92 -7.18
CA ALA A 71 -14.50 3.85 -7.00
C ALA A 71 -14.26 3.02 -5.74
N HIS A 72 -13.63 3.59 -4.70
CA HIS A 72 -13.44 2.94 -3.40
C HIS A 72 -14.73 2.37 -2.80
N GLU A 73 -15.85 3.05 -3.02
CA GLU A 73 -17.16 2.64 -2.50
C GLU A 73 -17.74 1.41 -3.20
N GLU A 74 -17.29 1.12 -4.43
CA GLU A 74 -17.73 -0.04 -5.22
C GLU A 74 -17.08 -1.35 -4.76
N VAL A 75 -15.95 -1.28 -4.03
CA VAL A 75 -15.39 -2.46 -3.36
C VAL A 75 -16.37 -2.92 -2.28
N THR A 76 -16.85 -4.15 -2.37
CA THR A 76 -17.83 -4.67 -1.42
C THR A 76 -17.27 -4.77 -0.01
N GLU A 77 -18.13 -4.57 1.00
CA GLU A 77 -17.76 -4.72 2.41
C GLU A 77 -17.19 -6.11 2.72
N GLU A 78 -17.74 -7.15 2.08
CA GLU A 78 -17.27 -8.53 2.24
C GLU A 78 -15.83 -8.69 1.75
N ALA A 79 -15.52 -8.20 0.54
CA ALA A 79 -14.16 -8.26 0.00
C ALA A 79 -13.18 -7.46 0.86
N ALA A 80 -13.57 -6.25 1.29
CA ALA A 80 -12.73 -5.42 2.15
C ALA A 80 -12.45 -6.08 3.51
N GLU A 81 -13.45 -6.71 4.14
CA GLU A 81 -13.28 -7.42 5.41
C GLU A 81 -12.42 -8.69 5.23
N ARG A 82 -12.58 -9.41 4.12
CA ARG A 82 -11.77 -10.58 3.77
C ARG A 82 -10.28 -10.21 3.65
N VAL A 83 -9.98 -9.13 2.93
CA VAL A 83 -8.60 -8.63 2.80
C VAL A 83 -8.04 -8.20 4.15
N LYS A 84 -8.79 -7.42 4.93
CA LYS A 84 -8.39 -7.02 6.30
C LYS A 84 -8.08 -8.25 7.16
N GLN A 85 -8.93 -9.28 7.15
CA GLN A 85 -8.69 -10.49 7.93
C GLN A 85 -7.39 -11.20 7.49
N ARG A 86 -7.15 -11.29 6.18
CA ARG A 86 -5.91 -11.86 5.64
C ARG A 86 -4.68 -11.07 6.06
N VAL A 87 -4.76 -9.74 6.11
CA VAL A 87 -3.71 -8.89 6.68
C VAL A 87 -3.49 -9.19 8.16
N LEU A 88 -4.55 -9.23 8.97
CA LEU A 88 -4.45 -9.58 10.40
C LEU A 88 -3.82 -10.96 10.62
N ASP A 89 -4.07 -11.90 9.72
CA ASP A 89 -3.52 -13.26 9.74
C ASP A 89 -2.06 -13.34 9.27
N GLY A 90 -1.52 -12.29 8.65
CA GLY A 90 -0.10 -12.18 8.31
C GLY A 90 0.22 -11.82 6.86
N MET A 91 -0.77 -11.66 5.98
CA MET A 91 -0.53 -11.17 4.62
C MET A 91 0.01 -9.73 4.67
N GLY A 92 1.08 -9.46 3.92
CA GLY A 92 1.61 -8.11 3.77
C GLY A 92 0.67 -7.22 2.95
N LEU A 93 0.67 -5.92 3.22
CA LEU A 93 -0.11 -4.93 2.47
C LEU A 93 0.75 -3.73 2.11
N VAL A 94 0.85 -3.40 0.83
CA VAL A 94 1.43 -2.14 0.34
C VAL A 94 0.29 -1.29 -0.22
N VAL A 95 0.08 -0.11 0.34
CA VAL A 95 -0.99 0.82 -0.03
C VAL A 95 -0.38 2.01 -0.75
N LEU A 96 -0.84 2.29 -1.96
CA LEU A 96 -0.24 3.29 -2.83
C LEU A 96 -1.17 4.48 -3.04
N HIS A 97 -0.62 5.68 -2.86
CA HIS A 97 -1.25 6.94 -3.28
C HIS A 97 -2.67 7.12 -2.74
N SER A 98 -3.65 7.29 -3.63
CA SER A 98 -5.08 7.50 -3.39
C SER A 98 -5.74 6.35 -2.64
N ALA A 99 -5.10 5.17 -2.59
CA ALA A 99 -5.56 4.06 -1.77
C ALA A 99 -5.55 4.34 -0.25
N HIS A 100 -5.05 5.50 0.20
CA HIS A 100 -5.30 6.01 1.55
C HIS A 100 -6.80 6.07 1.89
N PHE A 101 -7.67 6.29 0.90
CA PHE A 101 -9.13 6.27 1.11
C PHE A 101 -9.80 4.92 0.86
N SER A 102 -9.03 3.87 0.52
CA SER A 102 -9.58 2.53 0.35
C SER A 102 -10.27 2.03 1.63
N LYS A 103 -11.38 1.30 1.48
CA LYS A 103 -12.08 0.65 2.59
C LYS A 103 -11.14 -0.22 3.43
N VAL A 104 -10.22 -0.94 2.79
CA VAL A 104 -9.23 -1.79 3.45
C VAL A 104 -8.32 -0.97 4.36
N PHE A 105 -7.69 0.09 3.84
CA PHE A 105 -6.77 0.91 4.63
C PHE A 105 -7.48 1.62 5.77
N ARG A 106 -8.65 2.25 5.51
CA ARG A 106 -9.45 2.91 6.55
C ARG A 106 -9.87 1.97 7.67
N LYS A 107 -10.31 0.75 7.35
CA LYS A 107 -10.65 -0.28 8.35
C LYS A 107 -9.45 -0.71 9.20
N LEU A 108 -8.25 -0.78 8.61
CA LEU A 108 -7.01 -1.13 9.32
C LEU A 108 -6.49 0.03 10.17
N MET A 109 -6.67 1.28 9.72
CA MET A 109 -6.22 2.47 10.45
C MET A 109 -7.18 2.89 11.56
N GLY A 110 -8.49 2.68 11.38
CA GLY A 110 -9.51 3.08 12.34
C GLY A 110 -9.83 4.58 12.35
N THR A 111 -9.43 5.29 11.30
CA THR A 111 -9.56 6.75 11.13
C THR A 111 -10.24 7.09 9.79
N GLY A 112 -10.44 8.38 9.51
CA GLY A 112 -10.93 8.85 8.22
C GLY A 112 -9.92 8.63 7.09
N CYS A 113 -8.61 8.68 7.40
CA CYS A 113 -7.52 8.70 6.41
C CYS A 113 -7.65 9.87 5.42
N ASP A 114 -8.31 10.94 5.83
CA ASP A 114 -8.47 12.17 5.05
C ASP A 114 -7.21 13.04 5.11
N LEU A 115 -7.04 13.90 4.11
CA LEU A 115 -5.86 14.73 3.91
C LEU A 115 -6.19 15.97 3.08
N LYS A 116 -5.29 16.96 3.09
CA LYS A 116 -5.36 18.05 2.10
C LYS A 116 -4.77 17.55 0.79
N TRP A 117 -5.32 17.99 -0.34
CA TRP A 117 -4.78 17.63 -1.65
C TRP A 117 -4.88 18.77 -2.67
N ARG A 118 -4.05 18.71 -3.71
CA ARG A 118 -4.06 19.62 -4.86
C ARG A 118 -3.35 18.99 -6.06
N GLU A 119 -4.03 18.95 -7.20
CA GLU A 119 -3.45 18.59 -8.49
C GLU A 119 -3.01 19.87 -9.22
N ALA A 120 -1.69 20.13 -9.25
CA ALA A 120 -1.14 21.36 -9.82
C ALA A 120 0.28 21.18 -10.42
N ASP A 121 0.62 19.97 -10.87
CA ASP A 121 1.97 19.61 -11.34
C ASP A 121 3.06 19.98 -10.30
N ASP A 122 2.78 19.77 -9.01
CA ASP A 122 3.65 20.21 -7.92
C ASP A 122 4.93 19.37 -7.92
N ARG A 123 6.10 20.00 -7.72
CA ARG A 123 7.32 19.25 -7.50
C ARG A 123 7.31 18.67 -6.09
N GLU A 124 7.50 17.36 -6.00
CA GLU A 124 7.62 16.63 -4.74
C GLU A 124 9.08 16.26 -4.47
N ARG A 125 9.61 16.65 -3.31
CA ARG A 125 10.88 16.11 -2.79
C ARG A 125 10.57 15.17 -1.64
N ILE A 126 10.99 13.92 -1.75
CA ILE A 126 10.71 12.88 -0.77
C ILE A 126 11.98 12.66 0.05
N TRP A 127 12.01 13.15 1.28
CA TRP A 127 13.14 12.99 2.19
C TRP A 127 13.15 11.62 2.85
N ASN A 128 14.29 10.95 2.79
CA ASN A 128 14.58 9.72 3.52
C ASN A 128 14.95 10.06 4.97
N VAL A 129 13.99 9.91 5.88
CA VAL A 129 14.16 10.28 7.30
C VAL A 129 14.54 9.08 8.17
N ASP A 130 14.43 7.86 7.66
CA ASP A 130 15.02 6.65 8.25
C ASP A 130 15.83 5.87 7.20
N PRO A 131 17.09 6.30 6.94
CA PRO A 131 17.95 5.65 5.98
C PRO A 131 18.45 4.26 6.42
N THR A 132 18.13 3.82 7.64
CA THR A 132 18.51 2.49 8.15
C THR A 132 17.44 1.44 7.90
N HIS A 133 16.23 1.87 7.54
CA HIS A 133 15.11 0.98 7.32
C HIS A 133 15.27 0.17 6.01
N PRO A 134 14.92 -1.14 5.97
CA PRO A 134 15.05 -1.95 4.75
C PRO A 134 14.32 -1.39 3.51
N ILE A 135 13.22 -0.66 3.71
CA ILE A 135 12.48 -0.01 2.62
C ILE A 135 13.34 1.09 1.94
N ALA A 136 14.20 1.76 2.70
CA ALA A 136 15.07 2.81 2.21
C ALA A 136 16.40 2.30 1.61
N GLU A 137 16.61 0.98 1.53
CA GLU A 137 17.82 0.40 0.96
C GLU A 137 18.03 0.86 -0.49
N GLY A 138 19.21 1.45 -0.77
CA GLY A 138 19.55 1.98 -2.09
C GLY A 138 19.00 3.38 -2.38
N ILE A 139 18.23 3.98 -1.47
CA ILE A 139 17.71 5.35 -1.60
C ILE A 139 18.66 6.35 -0.96
N GLY A 140 18.90 7.47 -1.65
CA GLY A 140 19.70 8.58 -1.14
C GLY A 140 19.06 9.32 0.04
N GLN A 141 19.56 10.52 0.36
CA GLN A 141 18.96 11.39 1.39
C GLN A 141 17.55 11.85 1.01
N TYR A 142 17.28 11.94 -0.29
CA TYR A 142 15.98 12.20 -0.88
C TYR A 142 16.01 11.78 -2.36
N PHE A 143 14.84 11.76 -2.98
CA PHE A 143 14.68 11.80 -4.44
C PHE A 143 13.55 12.76 -4.79
N GLU A 144 13.44 13.16 -6.05
CA GLU A 144 12.50 14.19 -6.51
C GLU A 144 11.61 13.64 -7.63
N ILE A 145 10.34 14.04 -7.60
CA ILE A 145 9.39 13.81 -8.69
C ILE A 145 8.99 15.21 -9.19
N GLU A 146 9.27 15.47 -10.46
CA GLU A 146 9.13 16.82 -11.03
C GLU A 146 7.67 17.31 -11.05
N LYS A 147 6.72 16.40 -11.26
CA LYS A 147 5.29 16.71 -11.33
C LYS A 147 4.48 15.63 -10.63
N GLU A 148 3.67 16.05 -9.69
CA GLU A 148 2.85 15.13 -8.92
C GLU A 148 1.69 15.83 -8.20
N GLU A 149 0.69 15.06 -7.76
CA GLU A 149 -0.37 15.55 -6.89
C GLU A 149 0.15 15.77 -5.46
N MET A 150 -0.10 16.96 -4.91
CA MET A 150 0.22 17.26 -3.52
C MET A 150 -0.78 16.59 -2.60
N TYR A 151 -0.30 15.83 -1.61
CA TYR A 151 -1.02 15.54 -0.37
C TYR A 151 -0.36 16.27 0.79
N GLY A 152 -1.14 16.77 1.73
CA GLY A 152 -0.66 17.64 2.79
C GLY A 152 -1.21 17.29 4.18
N GLU A 153 -0.37 17.49 5.21
CA GLU A 153 -0.79 17.35 6.60
C GLU A 153 -1.90 18.36 7.00
N HIS A 154 -2.81 18.02 7.92
CA HIS A 154 -2.87 16.79 8.72
C HIS A 154 -3.44 15.60 7.93
N PHE A 155 -2.69 14.50 7.88
CA PHE A 155 -3.15 13.21 7.39
C PHE A 155 -3.76 12.42 8.56
N ASP A 156 -5.07 12.19 8.50
CA ASP A 156 -5.85 11.54 9.56
C ASP A 156 -5.60 10.03 9.62
N ILE A 157 -4.39 9.66 10.03
CA ILE A 157 -3.93 8.30 10.29
C ILE A 157 -3.41 8.20 11.73
N PRO A 158 -3.43 7.01 12.35
CA PRO A 158 -2.70 6.79 13.59
C PRO A 158 -1.22 7.12 13.41
N ALA A 159 -0.52 7.38 14.50
CA ALA A 159 0.93 7.50 14.46
C ALA A 159 1.52 6.23 13.81
N PRO A 160 2.34 6.36 12.75
CA PRO A 160 3.06 5.22 12.17
C PRO A 160 3.92 4.52 13.21
N ASP A 161 4.14 3.22 13.01
CA ASP A 161 5.14 2.50 13.80
C ASP A 161 6.54 3.03 13.45
N GLU A 162 6.82 3.24 12.16
CA GLU A 162 8.01 3.90 11.66
C GLU A 162 7.65 4.87 10.52
N LEU A 163 8.28 6.04 10.51
CA LEU A 163 8.20 7.02 9.43
C LEU A 163 9.50 6.95 8.64
N ILE A 164 9.42 6.57 7.36
CA ILE A 164 10.59 6.34 6.49
C ILE A 164 10.79 7.53 5.56
N PHE A 165 9.69 8.06 5.01
CA PHE A 165 9.73 9.17 4.07
C PHE A 165 8.83 10.33 4.49
N LEU A 166 9.34 11.55 4.31
CA LEU A 166 8.62 12.80 4.51
C LEU A 166 8.71 13.63 3.22
N SER A 167 7.58 13.91 2.60
CA SER A 167 7.53 14.77 1.42
C SER A 167 7.52 16.23 1.80
N TRP A 168 8.17 17.02 0.97
CA TRP A 168 8.00 18.46 0.82
C TRP A 168 7.41 18.71 -0.57
N PHE A 169 6.41 19.59 -0.66
CA PHE A 169 5.82 20.03 -1.92
C PHE A 169 6.14 21.50 -2.17
N GLU A 170 6.24 21.88 -3.44
CA GLU A 170 6.57 23.24 -3.85
C GLU A 170 5.55 24.28 -3.37
N GLY A 171 4.27 23.92 -3.24
CA GLY A 171 3.26 24.75 -2.60
C GLY A 171 3.44 24.99 -1.09
N GLY A 172 4.40 24.32 -0.44
CA GLY A 172 4.80 24.54 0.94
C GLY A 172 4.27 23.51 1.94
N GLU A 173 3.42 22.57 1.51
CA GLU A 173 2.96 21.47 2.33
C GLU A 173 4.05 20.41 2.59
N VAL A 174 3.86 19.65 3.66
CA VAL A 174 4.63 18.43 3.96
C VAL A 174 3.68 17.27 4.16
N PHE A 175 4.19 16.05 4.02
CA PHE A 175 3.38 14.84 4.15
C PHE A 175 4.19 13.64 4.63
N ARG A 176 3.67 12.86 5.58
CA ARG A 176 4.24 11.56 5.97
C ARG A 176 4.03 10.53 4.85
N SER A 177 4.90 10.57 3.85
CA SER A 177 4.71 9.92 2.55
C SER A 177 5.20 8.48 2.46
N GLY A 178 5.94 7.99 3.46
CA GLY A 178 6.32 6.59 3.57
C GLY A 178 6.23 6.15 5.02
N ALA A 179 5.25 5.33 5.35
CA ALA A 179 4.92 4.99 6.73
C ALA A 179 4.59 3.50 6.89
N THR A 180 5.05 2.89 7.97
CA THR A 180 4.76 1.48 8.28
C THR A 180 3.77 1.34 9.44
N PHE A 181 3.03 0.24 9.41
CA PHE A 181 2.13 -0.15 10.47
C PHE A 181 2.12 -1.67 10.64
N LYS A 182 1.86 -2.14 11.86
CA LYS A 182 1.58 -3.53 12.16
C LYS A 182 0.13 -3.69 12.59
N ARG A 183 -0.56 -4.68 12.02
CA ARG A 183 -1.94 -5.04 12.39
C ARG A 183 -2.03 -6.56 12.49
N GLY A 184 -2.29 -7.07 13.69
CA GLY A 184 -2.17 -8.50 13.95
C GLY A 184 -0.77 -9.00 13.60
N ASN A 185 -0.70 -9.98 12.70
CA ASN A 185 0.56 -10.49 12.15
C ASN A 185 0.97 -9.78 10.84
N GLY A 186 0.11 -8.95 10.25
CA GLY A 186 0.38 -8.26 9.00
C GLY A 186 1.29 -7.05 9.18
N LYS A 187 2.13 -6.84 8.17
CA LYS A 187 2.92 -5.63 7.98
C LYS A 187 2.31 -4.81 6.86
N ILE A 188 2.15 -3.52 7.10
CA ILE A 188 1.54 -2.58 6.18
C ILE A 188 2.56 -1.49 5.85
N PHE A 189 2.74 -1.18 4.58
CA PHE A 189 3.52 -0.04 4.11
C PHE A 189 2.61 0.87 3.27
N TYR A 190 2.46 2.12 3.69
CA TYR A 190 1.82 3.15 2.88
C TYR A 190 2.89 3.99 2.19
N PHE A 191 2.73 4.21 0.88
CA PHE A 191 3.62 5.03 0.07
C PHE A 191 2.84 5.97 -0.84
N ARG A 192 3.10 7.27 -0.73
CA ARG A 192 2.28 8.33 -1.34
C ARG A 192 2.37 8.45 -2.87
N PRO A 193 3.53 8.29 -3.53
CA PRO A 193 3.63 8.52 -4.98
C PRO A 193 2.76 7.64 -5.85
N GLY A 194 2.08 8.24 -6.83
CA GLY A 194 1.39 7.46 -7.86
C GLY A 194 0.06 8.00 -8.37
N HIS A 195 -0.06 9.32 -8.57
CA HIS A 195 -1.24 9.90 -9.22
C HIS A 195 -1.32 9.45 -10.69
N GLU A 196 -2.54 9.18 -11.17
CA GLU A 196 -2.75 8.47 -12.43
C GLU A 196 -2.31 9.25 -13.68
N THR A 197 -2.29 10.59 -13.62
CA THR A 197 -1.95 11.44 -14.78
C THR A 197 -0.44 11.66 -14.96
N TYR A 198 0.39 11.12 -14.06
CA TYR A 198 1.85 11.23 -14.14
C TYR A 198 2.52 9.86 -14.27
N PRO A 199 3.68 9.76 -14.96
CA PRO A 199 4.42 8.50 -15.14
C PRO A 199 5.19 8.07 -13.87
N THR A 200 4.64 8.32 -12.69
CA THR A 200 5.30 8.14 -11.39
C THR A 200 5.79 6.71 -11.15
N TYR A 201 5.08 5.69 -11.63
CA TYR A 201 5.51 4.29 -11.49
C TYR A 201 6.62 3.86 -12.47
N TYR A 202 7.04 4.75 -13.37
CA TYR A 202 8.24 4.56 -14.20
C TYR A 202 9.51 5.17 -13.58
N HIS A 203 9.39 5.90 -12.47
CA HIS A 203 10.54 6.50 -11.77
C HIS A 203 11.35 5.44 -11.01
N GLU A 204 12.67 5.39 -11.20
CA GLU A 204 13.54 4.32 -10.68
C GLU A 204 13.54 4.24 -9.15
N ASP A 205 13.62 5.38 -8.45
CA ASP A 205 13.56 5.40 -6.98
C ASP A 205 12.19 4.96 -6.45
N VAL A 206 11.09 5.36 -7.10
CA VAL A 206 9.72 4.92 -6.73
C VAL A 206 9.61 3.39 -6.88
N GLN A 207 10.11 2.83 -7.98
CA GLN A 207 10.14 1.38 -8.16
C GLN A 207 11.00 0.70 -7.10
N THR A 208 12.16 1.26 -6.77
CA THR A 208 13.07 0.73 -5.75
C THR A 208 12.40 0.69 -4.37
N VAL A 209 11.76 1.78 -3.96
CA VAL A 209 11.01 1.85 -2.71
C VAL A 209 9.87 0.82 -2.68
N ILE A 210 9.11 0.67 -3.77
CA ILE A 210 8.02 -0.31 -3.82
C ILE A 210 8.55 -1.74 -3.76
N ARG A 211 9.65 -2.07 -4.47
CA ARG A 211 10.31 -3.40 -4.37
C ARG A 211 10.70 -3.71 -2.93
N ASN A 212 11.37 -2.76 -2.28
CA ASN A 212 11.82 -2.95 -0.90
C ASN A 212 10.63 -3.04 0.07
N GLY A 213 9.59 -2.23 -0.16
CA GLY A 213 8.30 -2.27 0.55
C GLY A 213 7.63 -3.64 0.48
N VAL A 214 7.54 -4.22 -0.72
CA VAL A 214 7.00 -5.56 -0.93
C VAL A 214 7.84 -6.61 -0.19
N ARG A 215 9.17 -6.57 -0.32
CA ARG A 215 10.07 -7.51 0.37
C ARG A 215 9.96 -7.39 1.90
N TRP A 216 9.89 -6.17 2.43
CA TRP A 216 9.77 -5.90 3.86
C TRP A 216 8.40 -6.35 4.42
N ALA A 217 7.33 -6.13 3.65
CA ALA A 217 5.96 -6.47 4.04
C ALA A 217 5.72 -7.98 4.08
N GLN A 218 6.56 -8.77 3.41
CA GLN A 218 6.52 -10.22 3.54
C GLN A 218 6.70 -10.63 5.01
N ASN A 219 5.73 -11.41 5.52
CA ASN A 219 5.85 -12.03 6.82
C ASN A 219 6.38 -13.47 6.68
N THR A 220 7.47 -13.78 7.38
CA THR A 220 8.09 -15.10 7.37
C THR A 220 7.45 -16.00 8.43
N ASN A 221 6.30 -16.63 8.12
CA ASN A 221 5.64 -17.70 8.89
C ASN A 221 5.87 -17.67 10.42
N GLY A 222 5.68 -16.50 11.05
CA GLY A 222 5.88 -16.32 12.48
C GLY A 222 4.80 -17.04 13.30
N PRO A 223 5.00 -17.20 14.61
CA PRO A 223 4.00 -17.82 15.48
C PRO A 223 2.67 -17.06 15.38
N LYS A 224 1.58 -17.79 15.14
CA LYS A 224 0.23 -17.22 15.15
C LYS A 224 -0.20 -16.93 16.58
N HIS A 225 -0.85 -15.79 16.79
CA HIS A 225 -1.48 -15.48 18.07
C HIS A 225 -2.58 -16.51 18.40
N GLN A 226 -2.63 -16.95 19.65
CA GLN A 226 -3.69 -17.82 20.17
C GLN A 226 -4.60 -17.00 21.09
N TYR A 227 -5.92 -17.15 20.91
CA TYR A 227 -6.95 -16.44 21.66
C TYR A 227 -7.99 -17.42 22.21
N GLY A 228 -8.82 -16.96 23.14
CA GLY A 228 -9.95 -17.71 23.67
C GLY A 228 -9.67 -18.37 25.02
N ASN A 229 -10.50 -19.37 25.36
CA ASN A 229 -10.38 -20.07 26.63
C ASN A 229 -9.09 -20.91 26.67
N ALA A 230 -8.25 -20.69 27.68
CA ALA A 230 -7.01 -21.41 27.89
C ALA A 230 -7.09 -22.27 29.16
N ALA A 231 -6.66 -23.53 29.06
CA ALA A 231 -6.43 -24.35 30.24
C ALA A 231 -5.32 -23.72 31.09
N PRO A 232 -5.43 -23.77 32.43
CA PRO A 232 -4.38 -23.24 33.27
C PRO A 232 -3.09 -24.06 33.07
N ILE A 233 -1.97 -23.36 32.86
CA ILE A 233 -0.65 -23.99 32.69
C ILE A 233 -0.16 -24.58 34.01
N GLU A 234 -0.68 -24.08 35.13
CA GLU A 234 -0.35 -24.49 36.48
C GLU A 234 -1.59 -24.95 37.26
N ARG A 235 -1.39 -25.76 38.29
CA ARG A 235 -2.48 -26.22 39.15
C ARG A 235 -3.11 -25.05 39.90
N ILE A 236 -4.41 -24.82 39.71
CA ILE A 236 -5.18 -23.86 40.50
C ILE A 236 -5.48 -24.47 41.88
N SER A 237 -5.02 -23.82 42.95
CA SER A 237 -5.30 -24.23 44.33
C SER A 237 -6.80 -24.10 44.64
N LYS A 238 -7.33 -24.98 45.50
CA LYS A 238 -8.69 -24.82 46.03
C LYS A 238 -8.78 -23.54 46.89
N LYS A 239 -9.88 -22.80 46.76
CA LYS A 239 -10.22 -21.62 47.57
C LYS A 239 -11.34 -21.97 48.52
#